data_AF-A0A259GAR6-F1
#
_entry.id   AF-A0A259GAR6-F1
#
_cell.length_a   1.000
_cell.length_b   1.000
_cell.length_c   1.000
_cell.angle_alpha   90.00
_cell.angle_beta   90.00
_cell.angle_gamma   90.00
#
_symmetry.space_group_name_H-M   'P 1'
#
loop_
_entity.id
_entity.type
_entity.pdbx_description
1 polymer ?
#
loop_
_entity_poly.entity_id
_entity_poly.type
_entity_poly.pdbx_seq_one_letter_code
_entity_poly.pdbx_strand_id
1 'polypeptide(L)'
;MRFKHHNSLFDSTDLQHAFNPSLIAASGDKHLSLKISRNTLIAFVVSIIIHALIFFVMPKIEFDEPANVSARAIEVSLAPIQIPTKVEETPPVLPPPPQVIAPPTKQPIAKPVQPNIITSKPKDTNKPLFEVPEPPKQPAELDKRIPKESPVKEPPPEQQFTDMAAYVKAQQAKRVDAEAAAALANDEAVARERGPTEAQMRITSLGARNATFSFRGWTDDYSAAKRQFFEVEASGGQDVRLLMVRRMIVLIREHYDGNFNWESYRLNRSVVLSAKPEDSAGLEDFLMKEFFGTNYKAQY
;
A
#
# COMPACT_ATOMS: atom_id res chain seq x y z
N MET A 1 9.83 -10.21 96.12
CA MET A 1 8.60 -10.76 95.52
C MET A 1 8.27 -9.96 94.26
N ARG A 2 7.92 -10.65 93.17
CA ARG A 2 7.82 -10.15 91.80
C ARG A 2 6.59 -9.25 91.62
N PHE A 3 6.82 -8.00 91.22
CA PHE A 3 5.79 -7.01 90.90
C PHE A 3 5.20 -7.26 89.50
N LYS A 4 3.87 -7.23 89.41
CA LYS A 4 3.11 -7.08 88.16
C LYS A 4 3.11 -5.60 87.78
N HIS A 5 3.56 -5.26 86.58
CA HIS A 5 3.35 -3.93 86.01
C HIS A 5 2.52 -3.99 84.73
N HIS A 6 1.61 -3.03 84.65
CA HIS A 6 0.55 -2.82 83.68
C HIS A 6 1.02 -2.07 82.42
N ASN A 7 0.24 -2.27 81.36
CA ASN A 7 -0.21 -1.33 80.30
C ASN A 7 0.79 -0.58 79.39
N SER A 8 0.79 -1.02 78.12
CA SER A 8 0.48 -0.31 76.87
C SER A 8 0.62 1.23 76.78
N LEU A 9 1.40 1.76 75.81
CA LEU A 9 0.97 2.18 74.44
C LEU A 9 2.01 3.11 73.77
N PHE A 10 2.22 2.92 72.44
CA PHE A 10 2.79 3.83 71.41
C PHE A 10 4.26 4.29 71.57
N ASP A 11 5.07 4.63 70.57
CA ASP A 11 5.10 4.61 69.08
C ASP A 11 6.54 5.06 68.65
N SER A 12 6.88 4.89 67.37
CA SER A 12 7.85 5.65 66.57
C SER A 12 9.37 5.39 66.70
N THR A 13 9.88 4.69 65.67
CA THR A 13 11.09 4.98 64.84
C THR A 13 12.43 5.31 65.50
N ASP A 14 13.43 4.43 65.32
CA ASP A 14 14.82 4.86 65.08
C ASP A 14 15.62 3.88 64.21
N LEU A 15 15.81 4.32 62.97
CA LEU A 15 16.98 4.29 62.08
C LEU A 15 18.22 3.36 62.32
N GLN A 16 18.52 2.63 61.23
CA GLN A 16 19.84 2.46 60.54
C GLN A 16 20.75 1.22 60.82
N HIS A 17 21.00 0.53 59.70
CA HIS A 17 22.23 -0.14 59.24
C HIS A 17 22.84 -1.34 59.98
N ALA A 18 22.88 -2.50 59.30
CA ALA A 18 24.14 -3.10 58.80
C ALA A 18 23.90 -4.38 57.96
N PHE A 19 24.43 -4.37 56.73
CA PHE A 19 24.96 -5.49 55.94
C PHE A 19 24.27 -6.87 55.95
N ASN A 20 23.62 -7.22 54.83
CA ASN A 20 23.38 -8.62 54.45
C ASN A 20 24.56 -9.17 53.62
N PRO A 21 25.31 -10.18 54.09
CA PRO A 21 26.18 -10.99 53.27
C PRO A 21 25.43 -12.27 52.86
N SER A 22 24.92 -12.35 51.63
CA SER A 22 24.62 -13.62 50.95
C SER A 22 24.17 -13.41 49.51
N LEU A 23 25.04 -12.77 48.71
CA LEU A 23 25.17 -13.20 47.32
C LEU A 23 26.11 -14.41 47.35
N ILE A 24 25.55 -15.62 47.21
CA ILE A 24 26.10 -16.83 46.57
C ILE A 24 25.13 -17.98 46.87
N ALA A 25 24.27 -18.27 45.89
CA ALA A 25 23.72 -19.61 45.63
C ALA A 25 23.13 -19.61 44.21
N ALA A 26 23.98 -19.29 43.22
CA ALA A 26 23.70 -19.55 41.83
C ALA A 26 24.31 -20.92 41.47
N SER A 27 23.49 -21.96 41.51
CA SER A 27 23.49 -23.05 40.53
C SER A 27 22.37 -24.01 40.90
N GLY A 28 21.15 -23.70 40.49
CA GLY A 28 20.10 -24.70 40.41
C GLY A 28 20.26 -25.41 39.08
N ASP A 29 20.63 -26.68 39.10
CA ASP A 29 20.59 -27.57 37.95
C ASP A 29 19.14 -27.64 37.43
N LYS A 30 18.84 -26.79 36.44
CA LYS A 30 17.57 -26.82 35.72
C LYS A 30 17.67 -27.89 34.64
N HIS A 31 17.30 -29.12 34.97
CA HIS A 31 17.08 -30.16 33.97
C HIS A 31 15.85 -29.80 33.12
N LEU A 32 16.09 -29.10 32.00
CA LEU A 32 15.07 -28.78 31.00
C LEU A 32 14.73 -30.06 30.22
N SER A 33 13.70 -30.78 30.68
CA SER A 33 13.14 -31.92 29.95
C SER A 33 12.20 -31.42 28.85
N LEU A 34 12.76 -31.02 27.72
CA LEU A 34 11.98 -30.69 26.52
C LEU A 34 11.47 -31.98 25.87
N LYS A 35 10.15 -32.23 26.00
CA LYS A 35 9.46 -33.31 25.28
C LYS A 35 9.18 -32.87 23.83
N ILE A 36 10.15 -33.09 22.96
CA ILE A 36 10.00 -32.85 21.52
C ILE A 36 9.25 -34.01 20.88
N SER A 37 8.21 -33.72 20.09
CA SER A 37 7.45 -34.74 19.37
C SER A 37 8.31 -35.37 18.26
N ARG A 38 8.06 -36.63 17.93
CA ARG A 38 8.81 -37.34 16.86
C ARG A 38 8.76 -36.57 15.54
N ASN A 39 7.63 -35.94 15.23
CA ASN A 39 7.45 -35.16 14.01
C ASN A 39 8.27 -33.87 14.01
N THR A 40 8.39 -33.17 15.15
CA THR A 40 9.25 -31.98 15.26
C THR A 40 10.74 -32.32 15.22
N LEU A 41 11.14 -33.47 15.77
CA LEU A 41 12.52 -33.96 15.63
C LEU A 41 12.84 -34.32 14.17
N ILE A 42 11.93 -35.02 13.48
CA ILE A 42 12.08 -35.35 12.06
C ILE A 42 12.15 -34.07 11.22
N ALA A 43 11.30 -33.08 11.47
CA ALA A 43 11.33 -31.81 10.75
C ALA A 43 12.66 -31.07 10.94
N PHE A 44 13.23 -31.08 12.15
CA PHE A 44 14.55 -30.50 12.42
C PHE A 44 15.66 -31.24 11.67
N VAL A 45 15.65 -32.57 11.68
CA VAL A 45 16.64 -33.40 10.98
C VAL A 45 16.56 -33.19 9.46
N VAL A 46 15.35 -33.17 8.90
CA VAL A 46 15.12 -32.92 7.47
C VAL A 46 15.58 -31.52 7.09
N SER A 47 15.31 -30.50 7.92
CA SER A 47 15.81 -29.15 7.72
C SER A 47 17.34 -29.11 7.68
N ILE A 48 18.02 -29.75 8.63
CA ILE A 48 19.49 -29.82 8.67
C ILE A 48 20.05 -30.53 7.43
N ILE A 49 19.43 -31.62 6.99
CA ILE A 49 19.84 -32.36 5.79
C ILE A 49 19.66 -31.51 4.53
N ILE A 50 18.56 -30.77 4.40
CA ILE A 50 18.32 -29.86 3.28
C ILE A 50 19.38 -28.76 3.25
N HIS A 51 19.69 -28.15 4.39
CA HIS A 51 20.74 -27.12 4.46
C HIS A 51 22.13 -27.70 4.15
N ALA A 52 22.44 -28.91 4.61
CA ALA A 52 23.69 -29.59 4.28
C ALA A 52 23.79 -29.93 2.78
N LEU A 53 22.69 -30.35 2.15
CA LEU A 53 22.63 -30.57 0.71
C LEU A 53 22.84 -29.28 -0.08
N ILE A 54 22.21 -28.17 0.35
CA ILE A 54 22.41 -26.86 -0.28
C ILE A 54 23.88 -26.45 -0.16
N PHE A 55 24.51 -26.62 1.00
CA PHE A 55 25.93 -26.30 1.20
C PHE A 55 26.85 -27.20 0.36
N PHE A 56 26.48 -28.46 0.12
CA PHE A 56 27.27 -29.41 -0.68
C PHE A 56 27.13 -29.18 -2.19
N VAL A 57 25.98 -28.68 -2.65
CA VAL A 57 25.69 -28.43 -4.08
C VAL A 57 26.08 -27.00 -4.50
N MET A 58 26.39 -26.11 -3.56
CA MET A 58 26.85 -24.76 -3.87
C MET A 58 28.25 -24.81 -4.51
N PRO A 59 28.44 -24.34 -5.77
CA PRO A 59 29.79 -24.09 -6.28
C PRO A 59 30.41 -23.02 -5.37
N LYS A 60 31.68 -23.20 -5.00
CA LYS A 60 32.42 -22.18 -4.24
C LYS A 60 32.33 -20.89 -5.03
N ILE A 61 31.54 -19.94 -4.51
CA ILE A 61 31.51 -18.59 -5.03
C ILE A 61 32.85 -18.01 -4.63
N GLU A 62 33.78 -17.98 -5.58
CA GLU A 62 34.99 -17.17 -5.45
C GLU A 62 34.50 -15.73 -5.40
N PHE A 63 34.44 -15.18 -4.19
CA PHE A 63 34.28 -13.76 -4.01
C PHE A 63 35.56 -13.13 -4.54
N ASP A 64 35.46 -12.52 -5.73
CA ASP A 64 36.52 -11.65 -6.25
C ASP A 64 36.80 -10.61 -5.16
N GLU A 65 37.97 -10.76 -4.54
CA GLU A 65 38.44 -9.85 -3.51
C GLU A 65 38.51 -8.47 -4.15
N PRO A 66 37.76 -7.45 -3.66
CA PRO A 66 37.93 -6.12 -4.21
C PRO A 66 39.38 -5.75 -3.99
N ALA A 67 40.10 -5.49 -5.09
CA ALA A 67 41.47 -5.04 -5.06
C ALA A 67 41.62 -4.02 -3.94
N ASN A 68 42.51 -4.34 -2.99
CA ASN A 68 42.86 -3.54 -1.84
C ASN A 68 43.09 -2.09 -2.29
N VAL A 69 42.03 -1.29 -2.24
CA VAL A 69 42.11 0.16 -2.35
C VAL A 69 42.58 0.62 -0.99
N SER A 70 43.90 0.61 -0.84
CA SER A 70 44.61 1.34 0.20
C SER A 70 43.87 2.65 0.42
N ALA A 71 43.40 2.84 1.65
CA ALA A 71 42.61 3.97 2.06
C ALA A 71 43.24 5.26 1.51
N ARG A 72 42.57 5.89 0.52
CA ARG A 72 42.91 7.25 0.14
C ARG A 72 42.51 8.11 1.31
N ALA A 73 43.51 8.47 2.12
CA ALA A 73 43.43 9.55 3.06
C ALA A 73 42.83 10.75 2.32
N ILE A 74 41.80 11.35 2.91
CA ILE A 74 41.22 12.60 2.43
C ILE A 74 42.23 13.69 2.79
N GLU A 75 43.18 13.92 1.91
CA GLU A 75 44.10 15.06 2.00
C GLU A 75 43.35 16.29 1.46
N VAL A 76 42.80 17.07 2.39
CA VAL A 76 42.27 18.41 2.10
C VAL A 76 43.44 19.29 1.72
N SER A 77 43.76 19.31 0.43
CA SER A 77 44.69 20.28 -0.14
C SER A 77 43.98 21.64 -0.22
N LEU A 78 44.34 22.55 0.68
CA LEU A 78 44.03 23.98 0.59
C LEU A 78 44.79 24.56 -0.61
N ALA A 79 44.30 24.32 -1.81
CA ALA A 79 44.91 24.84 -3.03
C ALA A 79 44.63 26.34 -3.19
N PRO A 80 45.65 27.17 -3.52
CA PRO A 80 45.45 28.58 -3.81
C PRO A 80 44.63 28.79 -5.09
N ILE A 81 43.80 29.82 -5.08
CA ILE A 81 42.96 30.27 -6.21
C ILE A 81 43.84 30.47 -7.46
N GLN A 82 43.60 29.66 -8.49
CA GLN A 82 44.15 29.86 -9.83
C GLN A 82 43.09 30.57 -10.70
N ILE A 83 43.43 31.78 -11.13
CA ILE A 83 42.66 32.60 -12.06
C ILE A 83 42.86 31.99 -13.47
N PRO A 84 41.82 31.51 -14.18
CA PRO A 84 41.98 31.03 -15.54
C PRO A 84 42.10 32.22 -16.50
N THR A 85 43.33 32.50 -16.92
CA THR A 85 43.62 33.32 -18.10
C THR A 85 43.65 32.43 -19.34
N LYS A 86 42.83 32.81 -20.33
CA LYS A 86 42.97 32.57 -21.78
C LYS A 86 42.55 31.19 -22.30
N VAL A 87 41.29 31.12 -22.72
CA VAL A 87 40.83 30.25 -23.82
C VAL A 87 40.72 31.09 -25.08
N GLU A 88 41.21 30.48 -26.15
CA GLU A 88 41.44 30.96 -27.50
C GLU A 88 40.15 31.36 -28.23
N GLU A 89 40.24 32.46 -29.00
CA GLU A 89 39.15 33.04 -29.79
C GLU A 89 38.65 32.07 -30.88
N THR A 90 37.41 31.62 -30.74
CA THR A 90 36.60 31.14 -31.86
C THR A 90 35.66 32.29 -32.27
N PRO A 91 35.56 32.65 -33.56
CA PRO A 91 34.70 33.75 -33.98
C PRO A 91 33.23 33.48 -33.63
N PRO A 92 32.50 34.43 -33.03
CA PRO A 92 31.10 34.25 -32.69
C PRO A 92 30.25 34.24 -33.96
N VAL A 93 29.61 33.10 -34.22
CA VAL A 93 28.46 33.04 -35.13
C VAL A 93 27.31 33.81 -34.48
N LEU A 94 26.96 34.93 -35.09
CA LEU A 94 25.86 35.81 -34.70
C LEU A 94 24.55 35.01 -34.59
N PRO A 95 23.79 35.14 -33.49
CA PRO A 95 22.41 34.68 -33.46
C PRO A 95 21.54 35.57 -34.36
N PRO A 96 20.60 35.01 -35.15
CA PRO A 96 19.65 35.83 -35.89
C PRO A 96 18.77 36.63 -34.92
N PRO A 97 18.39 37.88 -35.26
CA PRO A 97 17.64 38.75 -34.37
C PRO A 97 16.27 38.15 -34.00
N PRO A 98 15.78 38.39 -32.78
CA PRO A 98 14.44 37.98 -32.37
C PRO A 98 13.39 38.55 -33.32
N GLN A 99 12.65 37.67 -33.99
CA GLN A 99 11.43 38.07 -34.67
C GLN A 99 10.43 38.51 -33.61
N VAL A 100 10.07 39.79 -33.67
CA VAL A 100 8.95 40.38 -32.94
C VAL A 100 7.69 39.68 -33.42
N ILE A 101 7.24 38.66 -32.69
CA ILE A 101 5.90 38.11 -32.88
C ILE A 101 4.95 39.12 -32.21
N ALA A 102 4.20 39.82 -33.05
CA ALA A 102 3.19 40.77 -32.66
C ALA A 102 2.15 40.12 -31.71
N PRO A 103 1.55 40.90 -30.80
CA PRO A 103 0.48 40.43 -29.93
C PRO A 103 -0.67 39.81 -30.73
N PRO A 104 -1.31 38.73 -30.23
CA PRO A 104 -2.42 38.10 -30.92
C PRO A 104 -3.57 39.08 -31.14
N THR A 105 -4.01 39.15 -32.38
CA THR A 105 -5.19 39.89 -32.84
C THR A 105 -6.39 39.50 -31.98
N LYS A 106 -7.03 40.53 -31.42
CA LYS A 106 -8.29 40.48 -30.69
C LYS A 106 -9.34 39.72 -31.52
N GLN A 107 -9.71 38.52 -31.07
CA GLN A 107 -10.93 37.87 -31.53
C GLN A 107 -12.12 38.54 -30.81
N PRO A 108 -13.19 38.94 -31.54
CA PRO A 108 -14.36 39.55 -30.95
C PRO A 108 -15.08 38.61 -29.98
N ILE A 109 -15.38 39.18 -28.82
CA ILE A 109 -16.18 38.64 -27.72
C ILE A 109 -17.50 38.05 -28.26
N ALA A 110 -17.66 36.73 -28.13
CA ALA A 110 -18.95 36.08 -28.27
C ALA A 110 -19.83 36.46 -27.07
N LYS A 111 -21.05 36.93 -27.39
CA LYS A 111 -22.05 37.45 -26.44
C LYS A 111 -22.50 36.37 -25.44
N PRO A 112 -22.85 36.77 -24.20
CA PRO A 112 -23.37 35.87 -23.18
C PRO A 112 -24.76 35.33 -23.54
N VAL A 113 -24.91 34.00 -23.51
CA VAL A 113 -26.19 33.30 -23.59
C VAL A 113 -26.94 33.53 -22.28
N GLN A 114 -28.09 34.17 -22.36
CA GLN A 114 -28.99 34.40 -21.23
C GLN A 114 -29.63 33.08 -20.77
N PRO A 115 -29.77 32.83 -19.46
CA PRO A 115 -30.56 31.71 -18.96
C PRO A 115 -32.05 31.99 -19.14
N ASN A 116 -32.74 31.10 -19.86
CA ASN A 116 -34.19 31.15 -19.98
C ASN A 116 -34.82 30.65 -18.68
N ILE A 117 -35.44 31.58 -17.96
CA ILE A 117 -36.18 31.34 -16.73
C ILE A 117 -37.59 30.92 -17.16
N ILE A 118 -37.92 29.63 -17.06
CA ILE A 118 -39.32 29.19 -17.12
C ILE A 118 -39.71 28.71 -15.74
N THR A 119 -40.61 29.51 -15.16
CA THR A 119 -41.30 29.31 -13.91
C THR A 119 -42.33 28.20 -14.07
N SER A 120 -42.29 27.17 -13.24
CA SER A 120 -43.46 26.33 -12.98
C SER A 120 -43.60 26.11 -11.48
N LYS A 121 -44.67 26.69 -10.93
CA LYS A 121 -45.09 26.61 -9.53
C LYS A 121 -45.54 25.18 -9.15
N PRO A 122 -45.50 24.84 -7.86
CA PRO A 122 -45.75 23.50 -7.33
C PRO A 122 -47.26 23.23 -7.15
N LYS A 123 -47.67 21.97 -7.33
CA LYS A 123 -48.99 21.50 -6.87
C LYS A 123 -48.80 20.41 -5.83
N ASP A 124 -48.92 20.84 -4.58
CA ASP A 124 -49.16 20.00 -3.43
C ASP A 124 -50.63 19.54 -3.47
N THR A 125 -50.90 18.26 -3.27
CA THR A 125 -52.22 17.78 -2.85
C THR A 125 -52.00 16.56 -1.97
N ASN A 126 -52.38 16.72 -0.71
CA ASN A 126 -52.14 15.82 0.39
C ASN A 126 -53.43 15.02 0.69
N LYS A 127 -53.29 13.67 0.78
CA LYS A 127 -53.99 12.71 1.67
C LYS A 127 -55.51 12.41 1.48
N PRO A 128 -56.04 11.34 2.12
CA PRO A 128 -55.63 9.91 2.13
C PRO A 128 -56.84 8.93 2.04
N LEU A 129 -56.67 7.63 1.76
CA LEU A 129 -57.59 6.60 2.29
C LEU A 129 -57.01 5.16 2.28
N PHE A 130 -57.02 4.55 3.46
CA PHE A 130 -56.97 3.14 3.90
C PHE A 130 -57.02 2.04 2.81
N GLU A 131 -56.06 1.09 2.74
CA GLU A 131 -55.75 -0.06 3.62
C GLU A 131 -56.69 -1.27 3.41
N VAL A 132 -56.13 -2.41 2.97
CA VAL A 132 -56.29 -3.76 3.56
C VAL A 132 -55.33 -4.76 2.86
N PRO A 133 -54.74 -5.74 3.60
CA PRO A 133 -53.58 -6.54 3.19
C PRO A 133 -53.97 -7.90 2.57
N GLU A 134 -53.23 -8.36 1.56
CA GLU A 134 -53.32 -9.75 1.09
C GLU A 134 -52.21 -10.65 1.69
N PRO A 135 -52.53 -11.90 2.05
CA PRO A 135 -51.72 -12.80 2.88
C PRO A 135 -50.53 -13.45 2.16
N PRO A 136 -49.54 -13.99 2.92
CA PRO A 136 -48.22 -14.33 2.43
C PRO A 136 -48.18 -15.65 1.68
N LYS A 137 -47.53 -15.68 0.52
CA LYS A 137 -47.01 -16.92 -0.08
C LYS A 137 -45.52 -17.03 0.26
N GLN A 138 -45.23 -17.87 1.25
CA GLN A 138 -43.89 -18.38 1.57
C GLN A 138 -43.65 -19.68 0.76
N PRO A 139 -42.44 -20.26 0.77
CA PRO A 139 -41.38 -20.03 -0.19
C PRO A 139 -41.11 -21.28 -1.06
N ALA A 140 -41.02 -21.10 -2.38
CA ALA A 140 -40.36 -22.08 -3.27
C ALA A 140 -38.98 -21.49 -3.60
N GLU A 141 -37.91 -21.96 -2.98
CA GLU A 141 -37.18 -23.18 -3.36
C GLU A 141 -35.88 -22.75 -4.06
N LEU A 142 -34.79 -22.97 -3.33
CA LEU A 142 -33.46 -23.31 -3.83
C LEU A 142 -32.81 -22.33 -4.82
N ASP A 143 -31.94 -21.52 -4.21
CA ASP A 143 -30.61 -21.17 -4.70
C ASP A 143 -30.11 -22.05 -5.87
N LYS A 144 -30.45 -21.64 -7.08
CA LYS A 144 -29.64 -21.86 -8.27
C LYS A 144 -29.22 -20.49 -8.75
N ARG A 145 -28.21 -19.91 -8.10
CA ARG A 145 -27.28 -19.02 -8.80
C ARG A 145 -26.63 -19.84 -9.91
N ILE A 146 -27.34 -19.98 -11.03
CA ILE A 146 -26.73 -20.30 -12.31
C ILE A 146 -25.74 -19.14 -12.53
N PRO A 147 -24.43 -19.39 -12.57
CA PRO A 147 -23.49 -18.38 -13.03
C PRO A 147 -24.04 -17.87 -14.36
N LYS A 148 -24.28 -16.56 -14.49
CA LYS A 148 -24.58 -15.96 -15.78
C LYS A 148 -23.42 -16.34 -16.69
N GLU A 149 -23.66 -17.34 -17.52
CA GLU A 149 -22.71 -17.84 -18.49
C GLU A 149 -22.43 -16.67 -19.42
N SER A 150 -21.22 -16.13 -19.32
CA SER A 150 -20.71 -15.15 -20.26
C SER A 150 -20.98 -15.68 -21.67
N PRO A 151 -21.47 -14.86 -22.62
CA PRO A 151 -21.74 -15.33 -23.96
C PRO A 151 -20.43 -15.87 -24.54
N VAL A 152 -20.32 -17.20 -24.59
CA VAL A 152 -19.27 -17.91 -25.29
C VAL A 152 -19.44 -17.47 -26.74
N LYS A 153 -18.53 -16.60 -27.19
CA LYS A 153 -18.38 -16.32 -28.61
C LYS A 153 -17.88 -17.62 -29.23
N GLU A 154 -18.82 -18.46 -29.67
CA GLU A 154 -18.54 -19.67 -30.43
C GLU A 154 -17.66 -19.28 -31.62
N PRO A 155 -16.44 -19.81 -31.73
CA PRO A 155 -15.67 -19.61 -32.94
C PRO A 155 -16.38 -20.28 -34.12
N PRO A 156 -16.30 -19.71 -35.34
CA PRO A 156 -16.93 -20.28 -36.52
C PRO A 156 -16.57 -21.77 -36.71
N PRO A 157 -17.51 -22.61 -37.17
CA PRO A 157 -17.32 -24.05 -37.24
C PRO A 157 -16.49 -24.42 -38.47
N GLU A 158 -15.21 -24.05 -38.52
CA GLU A 158 -14.36 -24.36 -39.67
C GLU A 158 -12.85 -24.31 -39.34
N GLN A 159 -12.45 -24.72 -38.15
CA GLN A 159 -11.11 -25.27 -37.94
C GLN A 159 -11.25 -26.78 -37.93
N GLN A 160 -11.19 -27.38 -39.11
CA GLN A 160 -10.95 -28.81 -39.24
C GLN A 160 -9.62 -29.08 -38.54
N PHE A 161 -9.66 -29.56 -37.29
CA PHE A 161 -8.47 -30.01 -36.60
C PHE A 161 -7.91 -31.15 -37.45
N THR A 162 -6.80 -30.88 -38.15
CA THR A 162 -6.18 -31.81 -39.10
C THR A 162 -5.66 -33.08 -38.43
N ASP A 163 -5.51 -33.05 -37.10
CA ASP A 163 -5.05 -34.15 -36.25
C ASP A 163 -5.75 -34.07 -34.87
N MET A 164 -6.02 -35.22 -34.25
CA MET A 164 -6.51 -35.33 -32.87
C MET A 164 -5.61 -34.59 -31.88
N ALA A 165 -4.30 -34.52 -32.15
CA ALA A 165 -3.36 -33.73 -31.35
C ALA A 165 -3.69 -32.22 -31.34
N ALA A 166 -4.10 -31.67 -32.49
CA ALA A 166 -4.48 -30.26 -32.60
C ALA A 166 -5.76 -29.96 -31.82
N TYR A 167 -6.73 -30.90 -31.83
CA TYR A 167 -7.95 -30.78 -31.04
C TYR A 167 -7.68 -30.77 -29.54
N VAL A 168 -6.86 -31.69 -29.04
CA VAL A 168 -6.51 -31.75 -27.60
C VAL A 168 -5.79 -30.49 -27.16
N LYS A 169 -4.83 -29.99 -27.96
CA LYS A 169 -4.12 -28.74 -27.65
C LYS A 169 -5.07 -27.54 -27.61
N ALA A 170 -6.01 -27.45 -28.54
CA ALA A 170 -7.01 -26.38 -28.54
C ALA A 170 -7.93 -26.47 -27.31
N GLN A 171 -8.34 -27.67 -26.90
CA GLN A 171 -9.13 -27.87 -25.68
C GLN A 171 -8.34 -27.55 -24.41
N GLN A 172 -7.04 -27.90 -24.36
CA GLN A 172 -6.16 -27.54 -23.26
C GLN A 172 -5.97 -26.03 -23.16
N ALA A 173 -5.72 -25.34 -24.29
CA ALA A 173 -5.63 -23.89 -24.31
C ALA A 173 -6.91 -23.23 -23.78
N LYS A 174 -8.08 -23.68 -24.23
CA LYS A 174 -9.38 -23.20 -23.71
C LYS A 174 -9.52 -23.38 -22.20
N ARG A 175 -9.07 -24.50 -21.64
CA ARG A 175 -9.10 -24.74 -20.19
C ARG A 175 -8.16 -23.80 -19.44
N VAL A 176 -6.93 -23.63 -19.95
CA VAL A 176 -5.94 -22.71 -19.36
C VAL A 176 -6.45 -21.27 -19.41
N ASP A 177 -7.03 -20.84 -20.53
CA ASP A 177 -7.59 -19.50 -20.68
C ASP A 177 -8.78 -19.28 -19.73
N ALA A 178 -9.67 -20.27 -19.61
CA ALA A 178 -10.80 -20.22 -18.68
C ALA A 178 -10.35 -20.23 -17.21
N GLU A 179 -9.33 -21.02 -16.87
CA GLU A 179 -8.75 -21.06 -15.53
C GLU A 179 -8.05 -19.75 -15.18
N ALA A 180 -7.30 -19.15 -16.12
CA ALA A 180 -6.69 -17.84 -15.94
C ALA A 180 -7.75 -16.75 -15.74
N ALA A 181 -8.83 -16.76 -16.51
CA ALA A 181 -9.94 -15.83 -16.33
C ALA A 181 -10.64 -16.02 -14.97
N ALA A 182 -10.83 -17.27 -14.53
CA ALA A 182 -11.40 -17.58 -13.23
C ALA A 182 -10.48 -17.16 -12.08
N ALA A 183 -9.16 -17.36 -12.21
CA ALA A 183 -8.18 -16.91 -11.23
C ALA A 183 -8.23 -15.39 -11.05
N LEU A 184 -8.23 -14.63 -12.16
CA LEU A 184 -8.36 -13.17 -12.11
C LEU A 184 -9.67 -12.73 -11.43
N ALA A 185 -10.79 -13.38 -11.74
CA ALA A 185 -12.07 -13.06 -11.12
C ALA A 185 -12.08 -13.37 -9.61
N ASN A 186 -11.45 -14.46 -9.19
CA ASN A 186 -11.31 -14.82 -7.78
C ASN A 186 -10.40 -13.83 -7.04
N ASP A 187 -9.25 -13.48 -7.62
CA ASP A 187 -8.33 -12.52 -7.03
C ASP A 187 -8.97 -11.14 -6.89
N GLU A 188 -9.76 -10.72 -7.88
CA GLU A 188 -10.53 -9.48 -7.85
C GLU A 188 -11.63 -9.50 -6.78
N ALA A 189 -12.30 -10.64 -6.59
CA ALA A 189 -13.27 -10.82 -5.52
C ALA A 189 -12.60 -10.74 -4.13
N VAL A 190 -11.47 -11.41 -3.94
CA VAL A 190 -10.69 -11.36 -2.69
C VAL A 190 -10.21 -9.94 -2.40
N ALA A 191 -9.74 -9.22 -3.42
CA ALA A 191 -9.31 -7.82 -3.29
C ALA A 191 -10.45 -6.91 -2.81
N ARG A 192 -11.68 -7.12 -3.32
CA ARG A 192 -12.86 -6.36 -2.87
C ARG A 192 -13.24 -6.65 -1.42
N GLU A 193 -13.09 -7.88 -0.97
CA GLU A 193 -13.42 -8.28 0.41
C GLU A 193 -12.39 -7.79 1.42
N ARG A 194 -11.09 -7.91 1.10
CA ARG A 194 -9.99 -7.50 1.98
C ARG A 194 -9.91 -5.98 2.12
N GLY A 195 -10.17 -5.26 1.03
CA GLY A 195 -10.02 -3.82 0.95
C GLY A 195 -8.56 -3.38 0.73
N PRO A 196 -8.33 -2.08 0.48
CA PRO A 196 -7.04 -1.51 0.17
C PRO A 196 -6.07 -1.51 1.36
N THR A 197 -4.79 -1.75 1.09
CA THR A 197 -3.72 -1.84 2.10
C THR A 197 -2.57 -0.89 1.77
N GLU A 198 -1.90 -0.31 2.78
CA GLU A 198 -0.73 0.56 2.58
C GLU A 198 0.40 -0.12 1.79
N ALA A 199 0.61 -1.43 1.96
CA ALA A 199 1.63 -2.17 1.22
C ALA A 199 1.42 -2.19 -0.31
N GLN A 200 0.18 -1.99 -0.77
CA GLN A 200 -0.15 -1.87 -2.19
C GLN A 200 0.28 -0.51 -2.74
N MET A 201 0.29 0.54 -1.92
CA MET A 201 0.62 1.92 -2.29
C MET A 201 1.81 2.45 -1.49
N ARG A 202 3.02 2.33 -2.03
CA ARG A 202 4.23 2.76 -1.34
C ARG A 202 4.83 4.03 -1.94
N ILE A 203 5.06 5.03 -1.11
CA ILE A 203 5.81 6.23 -1.48
C ILE A 203 7.26 5.84 -1.76
N THR A 204 7.77 6.23 -2.93
CA THR A 204 9.15 5.94 -3.37
C THR A 204 10.05 7.15 -3.17
N SER A 205 9.56 8.34 -3.50
CA SER A 205 10.29 9.59 -3.25
C SER A 205 9.32 10.73 -2.97
N LEU A 206 9.77 11.66 -2.13
CA LEU A 206 9.04 12.87 -1.77
C LEU A 206 10.01 14.06 -1.86
N GLY A 207 9.73 14.98 -2.77
CA GLY A 207 10.42 16.25 -2.90
C GLY A 207 9.52 17.42 -2.46
N ALA A 208 10.03 18.65 -2.59
CA ALA A 208 9.28 19.86 -2.27
C ALA A 208 8.15 20.14 -3.28
N ARG A 209 8.32 19.71 -4.53
CA ARG A 209 7.40 19.97 -5.65
C ARG A 209 6.97 18.72 -6.41
N ASN A 210 7.71 17.62 -6.31
CA ASN A 210 7.38 16.36 -6.94
C ASN A 210 7.28 15.24 -5.89
N ALA A 211 6.42 14.27 -6.14
CA ALA A 211 6.31 13.07 -5.33
C ALA A 211 6.05 11.87 -6.25
N THR A 212 6.66 10.74 -5.91
CA THR A 212 6.52 9.51 -6.69
C THR A 212 6.09 8.39 -5.77
N PHE A 213 5.06 7.65 -6.18
CA PHE A 213 4.63 6.46 -5.47
C PHE A 213 4.48 5.28 -6.42
N SER A 214 4.60 4.10 -5.85
CA SER A 214 4.43 2.83 -6.54
C SER A 214 3.13 2.16 -6.11
N PHE A 215 2.38 1.64 -7.07
CA PHE A 215 1.14 0.93 -6.88
C PHE A 215 1.29 -0.50 -7.41
N ARG A 216 1.06 -1.50 -6.57
CA ARG A 216 1.24 -2.93 -6.92
C ARG A 216 0.00 -3.60 -7.51
N GLY A 217 -1.12 -2.89 -7.60
CA GLY A 217 -2.42 -3.49 -7.90
C GLY A 217 -3.21 -3.79 -6.63
N TRP A 218 -4.45 -4.25 -6.83
CA TRP A 218 -5.37 -4.62 -5.75
C TRP A 218 -5.25 -6.09 -5.33
N THR A 219 -4.67 -6.92 -6.19
CA THR A 219 -4.43 -8.34 -5.94
C THR A 219 -3.08 -8.53 -5.26
N ASP A 220 -2.91 -9.62 -4.51
CA ASP A 220 -1.66 -10.00 -3.81
C ASP A 220 -0.57 -10.53 -4.78
N ASP A 221 -0.62 -10.15 -6.06
CA ASP A 221 0.36 -10.56 -7.06
C ASP A 221 1.71 -9.89 -6.77
N TYR A 222 2.61 -10.60 -6.10
CA TYR A 222 3.97 -10.13 -5.76
C TYR A 222 4.89 -9.91 -6.97
N SER A 223 4.39 -9.95 -8.21
CA SER A 223 5.19 -9.74 -9.41
C SER A 223 5.57 -8.27 -9.60
N ALA A 224 6.87 -8.01 -9.71
CA ALA A 224 7.39 -6.68 -10.02
C ALA A 224 6.86 -6.11 -11.34
N ALA A 225 6.43 -6.98 -12.28
CA ALA A 225 5.93 -6.59 -13.59
C ALA A 225 4.59 -5.84 -13.56
N LYS A 226 3.78 -6.01 -12.51
CA LYS A 226 2.50 -5.31 -12.34
C LYS A 226 2.62 -3.99 -11.57
N ARG A 227 3.79 -3.66 -11.02
CA ARG A 227 3.99 -2.44 -10.23
C ARG A 227 4.04 -1.21 -11.13
N GLN A 228 3.04 -0.34 -10.98
CA GLN A 228 2.95 0.94 -11.65
C GLN A 228 3.61 2.04 -10.82
N PHE A 229 4.23 3.01 -11.47
CA PHE A 229 4.77 4.20 -10.81
C PHE A 229 4.01 5.42 -11.28
N PHE A 230 3.66 6.27 -10.32
CA PHE A 230 2.96 7.52 -10.58
C PHE A 230 3.77 8.67 -10.02
N GLU A 231 4.04 9.65 -10.87
CA GLU A 231 4.66 10.92 -10.51
C GLU A 231 3.58 12.00 -10.42
N VAL A 232 3.68 12.82 -9.38
CA VAL A 232 2.77 13.92 -9.11
C VAL A 232 3.60 15.17 -8.90
N GLU A 233 3.32 16.20 -9.68
CA GLU A 233 3.97 17.51 -9.60
C GLU A 233 2.98 18.55 -9.05
N ALA A 234 3.43 19.30 -8.05
CA ALA A 234 2.71 20.41 -7.47
C ALA A 234 2.97 21.70 -8.25
N SER A 235 1.88 22.31 -8.70
CA SER A 235 1.92 23.69 -9.19
C SER A 235 2.08 24.66 -8.02
N GLY A 236 2.62 25.86 -8.28
CA GLY A 236 3.07 26.80 -7.25
C GLY A 236 2.06 27.01 -6.10
N GLY A 237 2.55 26.84 -4.86
CA GLY A 237 1.77 27.02 -3.62
C GLY A 237 0.90 25.83 -3.21
N GLN A 238 0.84 24.75 -4.00
CA GLN A 238 0.10 23.54 -3.63
C GLN A 238 0.97 22.58 -2.82
N ASP A 239 0.35 21.86 -1.89
CA ASP A 239 0.98 20.77 -1.17
C ASP A 239 1.07 19.52 -2.09
N VAL A 240 2.29 19.11 -2.40
CA VAL A 240 2.57 17.89 -3.18
C VAL A 240 2.09 16.61 -2.49
N ARG A 241 2.11 16.57 -1.15
CA ARG A 241 1.61 15.44 -0.35
C ARG A 241 0.11 15.27 -0.55
N LEU A 242 -0.61 16.39 -0.56
CA LEU A 242 -2.07 16.39 -0.74
C LEU A 242 -2.44 15.96 -2.15
N LEU A 243 -1.73 16.45 -3.17
CA LEU A 243 -1.93 16.02 -4.55
C LEU A 243 -1.63 14.53 -4.73
N MET A 244 -0.57 14.02 -4.11
CA MET A 244 -0.25 12.60 -4.14
C MET A 244 -1.34 11.75 -3.49
N VAL A 245 -1.83 12.13 -2.30
CA VAL A 245 -2.94 11.43 -1.63
C VAL A 245 -4.21 11.49 -2.47
N ARG A 246 -4.53 12.63 -3.10
CA ARG A 246 -5.66 12.74 -4.02
C ARG A 246 -5.52 11.77 -5.21
N ARG A 247 -4.32 11.64 -5.77
CA ARG A 247 -4.09 10.69 -6.86
C ARG A 247 -4.29 9.25 -6.38
N MET A 248 -3.85 8.90 -5.17
CA MET A 248 -4.11 7.59 -4.56
C MET A 248 -5.61 7.34 -4.35
N ILE A 249 -6.37 8.35 -3.89
CA ILE A 249 -7.83 8.24 -3.71
C ILE A 249 -8.53 7.98 -5.05
N VAL A 250 -8.09 8.64 -6.13
CA VAL A 250 -8.63 8.35 -7.47
C VAL A 250 -8.43 6.88 -7.83
N LEU A 251 -7.25 6.31 -7.58
CA LEU A 251 -7.01 4.88 -7.80
C LEU A 251 -7.94 4.02 -6.93
N ILE A 252 -8.08 4.32 -5.64
CA ILE A 252 -9.00 3.59 -4.74
C ILE A 252 -10.44 3.61 -5.30
N ARG A 253 -10.89 4.76 -5.80
CA ARG A 253 -12.23 4.93 -6.39
C ARG A 253 -12.44 4.15 -7.67
N GLU A 254 -11.39 3.82 -8.42
CA GLU A 254 -11.52 2.98 -9.60
C GLU A 254 -11.94 1.54 -9.25
N HIS A 255 -11.73 1.11 -7.99
CA HIS A 255 -12.03 -0.24 -7.54
C HIS A 255 -13.07 -0.33 -6.41
N TYR A 256 -13.22 0.75 -5.63
CA TYR A 256 -14.11 0.83 -4.48
C TYR A 256 -15.03 2.07 -4.59
N ASP A 257 -16.34 1.86 -4.65
CA ASP A 257 -17.33 2.95 -4.78
C ASP A 257 -17.98 3.37 -3.44
N GLY A 258 -17.72 2.61 -2.37
CA GLY A 258 -18.44 2.74 -1.11
C GLY A 258 -17.53 2.61 0.11
N ASN A 259 -18.07 2.00 1.16
CA ASN A 259 -17.30 1.73 2.36
C ASN A 259 -16.36 0.55 2.11
N PHE A 260 -15.11 0.70 2.51
CA PHE A 260 -14.08 -0.34 2.40
C PHE A 260 -13.30 -0.44 3.71
N ASN A 261 -12.69 -1.60 3.94
CA ASN A 261 -11.82 -1.82 5.08
C ASN A 261 -10.38 -1.47 4.68
N TRP A 262 -9.82 -0.41 5.25
CA TRP A 262 -8.41 -0.06 5.06
C TRP A 262 -7.54 -0.75 6.09
N GLU A 263 -6.54 -1.51 5.67
CA GLU A 263 -5.54 -2.11 6.57
C GLU A 263 -4.45 -1.08 6.90
N SER A 264 -4.52 -0.49 8.09
CA SER A 264 -3.54 0.51 8.57
C SER A 264 -2.39 -0.19 9.28
N TYR A 265 -1.17 0.03 8.79
CA TYR A 265 0.05 -0.45 9.45
C TYR A 265 0.34 0.36 10.71
N ARG A 266 0.04 1.65 10.68
CA ARG A 266 0.28 2.54 11.82
C ARG A 266 -0.59 2.17 13.02
N LEU A 267 -1.84 1.80 12.77
CA LEU A 267 -2.80 1.41 13.81
C LEU A 267 -2.85 -0.11 14.05
N ASN A 268 -2.15 -0.89 13.22
CA ASN A 268 -2.13 -2.34 13.21
C ASN A 268 -3.55 -2.96 13.27
N ARG A 269 -4.50 -2.35 12.55
CA ARG A 269 -5.91 -2.74 12.50
C ARG A 269 -6.59 -2.29 11.21
N SER A 270 -7.72 -2.92 10.88
CA SER A 270 -8.60 -2.46 9.82
C SER A 270 -9.44 -1.26 10.28
N VAL A 271 -9.57 -0.25 9.40
CA VAL A 271 -10.40 0.94 9.62
C VAL A 271 -11.40 1.06 8.49
N VAL A 272 -12.68 1.21 8.82
CA VAL A 272 -13.72 1.42 7.80
C VAL A 272 -13.63 2.85 7.29
N LEU A 273 -13.37 3.00 6.00
CA LEU A 273 -13.31 4.27 5.29
C LEU A 273 -14.31 4.27 4.13
N SER A 274 -14.61 5.45 3.60
CA SER A 274 -15.53 5.63 2.48
C SER A 274 -14.79 6.19 1.28
N ALA A 275 -14.94 5.53 0.13
CA ALA A 275 -14.41 5.99 -1.15
C ALA A 275 -15.30 7.08 -1.78
N LYS A 276 -16.47 7.36 -1.21
CA LYS A 276 -17.42 8.27 -1.82
C LYS A 276 -16.85 9.69 -1.98
N PRO A 277 -17.28 10.45 -3.00
CA PRO A 277 -16.89 11.85 -3.17
C PRO A 277 -17.25 12.72 -1.96
N GLU A 278 -18.36 12.42 -1.29
CA GLU A 278 -18.85 13.20 -0.15
C GLU A 278 -17.91 13.11 1.06
N ASP A 279 -17.20 11.99 1.23
CA ASP A 279 -16.31 11.72 2.38
C ASP A 279 -14.83 12.02 2.06
N SER A 280 -14.54 12.72 0.96
CA SER A 280 -13.18 12.98 0.47
C SER A 280 -12.28 13.60 1.54
N ALA A 281 -12.76 14.58 2.30
CA ALA A 281 -11.95 15.29 3.29
C ALA A 281 -11.50 14.37 4.44
N GLY A 282 -12.37 13.44 4.88
CA GLY A 282 -12.04 12.47 5.92
C GLY A 282 -11.04 11.43 5.44
N LEU A 283 -11.22 10.94 4.20
CA LEU A 283 -10.29 10.00 3.57
C LEU A 283 -8.92 10.65 3.31
N GLU A 284 -8.88 11.88 2.80
CA GLU A 284 -7.65 12.65 2.59
C GLU A 284 -6.88 12.83 3.90
N ASP A 285 -7.54 13.31 4.96
CA ASP A 285 -6.89 13.51 6.28
C ASP A 285 -6.40 12.20 6.89
N PHE A 286 -7.13 11.10 6.71
CA PHE A 286 -6.71 9.78 7.18
C PHE A 286 -5.47 9.29 6.44
N LEU A 287 -5.48 9.28 5.10
CA LEU A 287 -4.34 8.81 4.31
C LEU A 287 -3.10 9.68 4.52
N MET A 288 -3.30 10.99 4.67
CA MET A 288 -2.20 11.90 5.01
C MET A 288 -1.54 11.52 6.35
N LYS A 289 -2.35 11.15 7.36
CA LYS A 289 -1.85 10.66 8.64
C LYS A 289 -1.19 9.28 8.56
N GLU A 290 -1.67 8.43 7.66
CA GLU A 290 -1.16 7.08 7.45
C GLU A 290 0.25 7.14 6.86
N PHE A 291 0.44 7.92 5.80
CA PHE A 291 1.70 8.01 5.08
C PHE A 291 2.73 8.96 5.70
N PHE A 292 2.29 10.10 6.24
CA PHE A 292 3.18 11.16 6.71
C PHE A 292 3.14 11.35 8.23
N GLY A 293 2.35 10.55 8.96
CA GLY A 293 2.23 10.62 10.41
C GLY A 293 1.29 11.73 10.90
N THR A 294 1.10 11.80 12.21
CA THR A 294 0.16 12.76 12.85
C THR A 294 0.58 14.22 12.72
N ASN A 295 1.88 14.47 12.52
CA ASN A 295 2.47 15.81 12.54
C ASN A 295 2.62 16.42 11.14
N TYR A 296 1.95 15.86 10.12
CA TYR A 296 2.06 16.33 8.74
C TYR A 296 1.69 17.81 8.57
N LYS A 297 0.76 18.32 9.39
CA LYS A 297 0.31 19.73 9.38
C LYS A 297 1.32 20.71 9.99
N ALA A 298 2.26 20.23 10.80
CA ALA A 298 3.23 21.07 11.50
C ALA A 298 4.48 21.36 10.66
N GLN A 299 4.57 20.82 9.44
CA GLN A 299 5.72 20.96 8.56
C GLN A 299 5.49 21.96 7.42
N TYR A 300 4.70 23.00 7.67
CA TYR A 300 4.46 24.13 6.77
C TYR A 300 4.72 25.45 7.48
#